data_AF-A0A519BRD0-F1
#
_entry.id   AF-A0A519BRD0-F1
#
_cell.length_a   1.000
_cell.length_b   1.000
_cell.length_c   1.000
_cell.angle_alpha   90.00
_cell.angle_beta   90.00
_cell.angle_gamma   90.00
#
_symmetry.space_group_name_H-M   'P 1'
#
loop_
_entity.id
_entity.type
_entity.pdbx_description
1 polymer ?
#
loop_
_entity_poly.entity_id
_entity_poly.type
_entity_poly.pdbx_seq_one_letter_code
_entity_poly.pdbx_strand_id
1 'polypeptide(L)' 'MEITTIKLSKETKKRLNKLKTHNRESYEEILKKMLNILSICKNNPNRAKERLSNIEKIKRIKN' A
#
# COMPACT_ATOMS: atom_id res chain seq x y z
N MET A 1 -10.98 15.79 -13.51
CA MET A 1 -10.88 14.84 -12.40
C MET A 1 -11.90 15.25 -11.37
N GLU A 2 -12.88 14.39 -11.09
CA GLU A 2 -13.90 14.69 -10.08
C GLU A 2 -13.33 14.45 -8.69
N ILE A 3 -13.54 15.39 -7.78
CA ILE A 3 -12.95 15.37 -6.44
C ILE A 3 -14.04 14.96 -5.45
N THR A 4 -13.73 13.97 -4.63
CA THR A 4 -14.59 13.53 -3.52
C THR A 4 -13.87 13.72 -2.19
N THR A 5 -14.64 13.87 -1.11
CA THR A 5 -14.10 14.02 0.25
C THR A 5 -14.33 12.73 1.03
N ILE A 6 -13.25 12.19 1.61
CA ILE A 6 -13.31 11.00 2.46
C ILE A 6 -12.95 11.36 3.91
N LYS A 7 -13.74 10.88 4.87
CA LYS A 7 -13.40 10.99 6.29
C LYS A 7 -12.42 9.88 6.66
N LEU A 8 -11.31 10.25 7.28
CA LEU A 8 -10.30 9.33 7.77
C LEU A 8 -9.97 9.64 9.23
N SER A 9 -9.76 8.60 10.03
CA SER A 9 -9.23 8.79 11.38
C SER A 9 -7.79 9.34 11.32
N LYS A 10 -7.38 10.03 12.38
CA LYS A 10 -6.01 10.56 12.48
C LYS A 10 -4.96 9.44 12.41
N GLU A 11 -5.27 8.27 12.95
CA GLU A 11 -4.37 7.10 12.90
C GLU A 11 -4.23 6.58 11.46
N THR A 12 -5.33 6.39 10.74
CA THR A 12 -5.31 5.92 9.35
C THR A 12 -4.53 6.90 8.46
N LYS A 13 -4.73 8.21 8.65
CA LYS A 13 -3.94 9.24 7.97
C LYS A 13 -2.44 9.12 8.26
N LYS A 14 -2.05 8.89 9.52
CA LYS A 14 -0.63 8.69 9.89
C LYS A 14 -0.04 7.46 9.21
N ARG A 15 -0.80 6.34 9.13
CA ARG A 15 -0.37 5.13 8.42
C ARG A 15 -0.18 5.41 6.92
N LEU A 16 -1.14 6.07 6.27
CA LEU A 16 -1.05 6.45 4.87
C LEU A 16 0.17 7.36 4.59
N ASN A 17 0.46 8.30 5.47
CA ASN A 17 1.65 9.16 5.35
C ASN A 17 2.96 8.36 5.39
N LYS A 18 3.05 7.30 6.20
CA LYS A 18 4.23 6.43 6.26
C LYS A 18 4.41 5.58 4.99
N LEU A 19 3.35 5.38 4.22
CA LEU A 19 3.39 4.65 2.95
C LEU A 19 3.88 5.52 1.78
N LYS A 20 4.06 6.84 2.01
CA LYS A 20 4.62 7.72 0.99
C LYS A 20 6.05 7.34 0.67
N THR A 21 6.34 7.21 -0.61
CA THR A 21 7.70 6.98 -1.11
C THR A 21 8.49 8.29 -1.16
N HIS A 22 7.79 9.41 -1.41
CA HIS A 22 8.36 10.75 -1.49
C HIS A 22 7.42 11.77 -0.85
N ASN A 23 7.96 12.87 -0.32
CA ASN A 23 7.17 13.87 0.42
C ASN A 23 6.03 14.51 -0.41
N ARG A 24 6.19 14.57 -1.74
CA ARG A 24 5.22 15.16 -2.68
C ARG A 24 4.15 14.21 -3.19
N GLU A 25 4.20 12.93 -2.81
CA GLU A 25 3.24 11.94 -3.29
C GLU A 25 1.83 12.24 -2.75
N SER A 26 0.84 12.22 -3.64
CA SER A 26 -0.56 12.48 -3.30
C SER A 26 -1.23 11.27 -2.66
N TYR A 27 -2.30 11.47 -1.88
CA TYR A 27 -3.07 10.36 -1.33
C TYR A 27 -3.73 9.52 -2.43
N GLU A 28 -4.14 10.14 -3.54
CA GLU A 28 -4.68 9.44 -4.71
C GLU A 28 -3.67 8.43 -5.28
N GLU A 29 -2.40 8.83 -5.43
CA GLU A 29 -1.35 7.95 -5.94
C GLU A 29 -1.09 6.77 -5.00
N ILE A 30 -1.05 7.02 -3.68
CA ILE A 30 -0.88 5.98 -2.67
C ILE A 30 -2.04 4.99 -2.73
N LEU A 31 -3.28 5.49 -2.78
CA LEU A 31 -4.47 4.67 -2.84
C LEU A 31 -4.51 3.83 -4.14
N LYS A 32 -4.16 4.41 -5.29
CA LYS A 32 -4.02 3.68 -6.55
C LYS A 32 -2.96 2.59 -6.48
N LYS A 33 -1.80 2.85 -5.89
CA LYS A 33 -0.76 1.83 -5.66
C LYS A 33 -1.28 0.69 -4.80
N MET A 34 -1.96 0.99 -3.69
CA MET A 34 -2.55 -0.04 -2.82
C MET A 34 -3.59 -0.88 -3.57
N LEU A 35 -4.50 -0.24 -4.29
CA LEU A 35 -5.53 -0.94 -5.06
C LEU A 35 -4.93 -1.80 -6.16
N ASN A 36 -3.87 -1.33 -6.83
CA ASN A 36 -3.16 -2.13 -7.83
C ASN A 36 -2.51 -3.37 -7.22
N ILE A 37 -1.83 -3.23 -6.07
CA ILE A 37 -1.26 -4.37 -5.33
C ILE A 37 -2.36 -5.36 -4.94
N LEU A 38 -3.48 -4.88 -4.41
CA LEU A 38 -4.63 -5.71 -4.06
C LEU A 38 -5.24 -6.42 -5.28
N SER A 39 -5.32 -5.75 -6.43
CA SER A 39 -5.80 -6.35 -7.68
C SER A 39 -4.86 -7.45 -8.19
N ILE A 40 -3.54 -7.25 -8.09
CA ILE A 40 -2.56 -8.29 -8.41
C ILE A 40 -2.73 -9.48 -7.47
N CYS A 41 -2.97 -9.24 -6.18
CA CYS A 41 -3.24 -10.30 -5.22
C CYS A 41 -4.53 -11.06 -5.49
N LYS A 42 -5.58 -10.35 -5.92
CA LYS A 42 -6.88 -10.96 -6.25
C LYS A 42 -6.82 -11.80 -7.53
N ASN A 43 -6.13 -11.31 -8.57
CA ASN A 43 -6.06 -12.00 -9.86
C ASN A 43 -5.04 -13.14 -9.92
N ASN A 44 -4.03 -13.14 -9.05
CA ASN A 44 -3.01 -14.19 -8.98
C ASN A 44 -2.62 -14.48 -7.52
N PRO A 45 -3.43 -15.26 -6.78
CA PRO A 45 -3.18 -15.54 -5.36
C PRO A 45 -1.82 -16.22 -5.13
N ASN A 46 -1.36 -17.06 -6.06
CA ASN A 46 -0.05 -17.72 -5.97
C ASN A 46 1.12 -16.72 -6.01
N ARG A 47 1.05 -15.70 -6.87
CA ARG A 47 2.11 -14.68 -7.02
C ARG A 47 2.13 -13.70 -5.84
N ALA A 48 0.97 -13.42 -5.25
CA ALA A 48 0.87 -12.63 -4.03
C ALA A 48 1.45 -13.37 -2.82
N LYS A 49 1.19 -14.67 -2.69
CA LYS A 49 1.76 -15.50 -1.62
C LYS A 49 3.30 -15.52 -1.70
N GLU A 50 3.84 -15.63 -2.91
CA GLU A 50 5.29 -15.58 -3.15
C GLU A 50 5.89 -14.20 -2.81
N ARG A 51 5.23 -13.11 -3.22
CA ARG A 51 5.65 -11.73 -2.87
C ARG A 51 5.59 -11.47 -1.36
N LEU A 52 4.54 -11.92 -0.67
CA LEU A 52 4.40 -11.83 0.78
C LEU A 52 5.50 -12.60 1.51
N SER A 53 5.75 -13.86 1.12
CA SER A 53 6.85 -14.65 1.72
C SER A 53 8.23 -14.03 1.50
N ASN A 54 8.48 -13.38 0.36
CA ASN A 54 9.75 -12.69 0.12
C ASN A 54 9.91 -11.44 0.99
N ILE A 55 8.83 -10.68 1.21
CA ILE A 55 8.84 -9.52 2.11
C ILE A 55 9.08 -9.97 3.56
N GLU A 56 8.46 -11.07 4.00
CA GLU A 56 8.69 -11.64 5.34
C GLU A 56 10.14 -12.13 5.52
N LYS A 57 10.74 -12.79 4.53
CA LYS A 57 12.14 -13.23 4.57
C LYS A 57 13.10 -12.05 4.73
N ILE A 58 12.91 -10.98 3.98
CA ILE A 58 13.76 -9.77 4.08
C ILE A 58 13.63 -9.13 5.47
N LYS A 59 12.43 -9.17 6.07
CA LYS A 59 12.17 -8.61 7.39
C LYS A 59 12.82 -9.42 8.52
N ARG A 60 12.90 -10.75 8.37
CA ARG A 60 13.60 -11.65 9.30
C ARG A 60 15.13 -11.49 9.30
N ILE A 61 15.73 -11.11 8.18
CA ILE A 61 17.18 -10.94 8.05
C ILE A 61 17.66 -9.60 8.64
N LYS A 62 16.76 -8.62 8.72
CA LYS A 62 17.07 -7.27 9.22
C LYS A 62 16.94 -7.12 10.75
N ASN A 63 16.66 -8.21 11.46
CA ASN A 63 16.33 -8.22 12.89
C ASN A 63 17.18 -9.24 13.65
#